data_AF-A0AAR5Q5T9-F1
#
_entry.id   AF-A0AAR5Q5T9-F1
#
_cell.length_a   1.000
_cell.length_b   1.000
_cell.length_c   1.000
_cell.angle_alpha   90.00
_cell.angle_beta   90.00
_cell.angle_gamma   90.00
#
_symmetry.space_group_name_H-M   'P 1'
#
loop_
_entity.id
_entity.type
_entity.pdbx_description
1 polymer ?
#
loop_
_entity_poly.entity_id
_entity_poly.type
_entity_poly.pdbx_seq_one_letter_code
_entity_poly.pdbx_strand_id
1 'polypeptide(L)'
;MGKVLGGTSMLNNMLYVRGHEEDFKEWFKGKEDYSYDDVMAYYKKLEVFGTPKEKGFNIPKANLHNGKRWTSTDQLKKNTNSNLLIRTNCFVNKVIINVGFEAQGVEYSYLGKKNSAYAKKAVILSAGVIGTPKILMLSGIGRKHHLDDLKIHTVVDLPVGDNLQDHVTTGFDLVLLNNSLSLSLERIVSPFSALEYFFKGSGPWSSTGLVMKNLKYIATYCLCLLLSWKC
;
A
#
# COMPACT_ATOMS: atom_id res chain seq x y z
N MET A 1 -6.67 0.02 -6.90
CA MET A 1 -6.48 0.43 -5.48
C MET A 1 -7.65 -0.04 -4.63
N GLY A 2 -7.40 -0.45 -3.38
CA GLY A 2 -8.46 -0.95 -2.50
C GLY A 2 -9.40 0.16 -2.01
N LYS A 3 -10.69 0.03 -2.34
CA LYS A 3 -11.77 0.90 -1.87
C LYS A 3 -12.56 0.22 -0.74
N VAL A 4 -11.86 -0.11 0.34
CA VAL A 4 -12.39 -0.77 1.53
C VAL A 4 -11.59 -0.29 2.73
N LEU A 5 -12.14 -0.35 3.95
CA LEU A 5 -11.35 -0.10 5.16
C LEU A 5 -10.12 -1.02 5.16
N GLY A 6 -8.93 -0.47 5.36
CA GLY A 6 -7.64 -1.17 5.19
C GLY A 6 -6.97 -0.95 3.83
N GLY A 7 -7.69 -0.38 2.87
CA GLY A 7 -7.18 -0.04 1.55
C GLY A 7 -6.67 -1.26 0.78
N THR A 8 -5.57 -1.09 0.07
CA THR A 8 -4.97 -2.14 -0.78
C THR A 8 -4.46 -3.34 0.02
N SER A 9 -4.22 -3.23 1.33
CA SER A 9 -3.80 -4.37 2.16
C SER A 9 -4.83 -5.52 2.20
N MET A 10 -6.11 -5.20 2.00
CA MET A 10 -7.21 -6.17 1.92
C MET A 10 -7.20 -7.00 0.63
N LEU A 11 -6.56 -6.50 -0.43
CA LEU A 11 -6.68 -7.05 -1.80
C LEU A 11 -5.34 -7.38 -2.45
N ASN A 12 -4.21 -6.94 -1.90
CA ASN A 12 -2.89 -7.15 -2.49
C ASN A 12 -2.48 -8.63 -2.49
N ASN A 13 -1.34 -8.94 -3.12
CA ASN A 13 -0.80 -10.30 -3.20
C ASN A 13 -0.19 -10.83 -1.88
N MET A 14 -0.37 -10.11 -0.76
CA MET A 14 0.18 -10.40 0.58
C MET A 14 1.71 -10.46 0.66
N LEU A 15 2.42 -10.32 -0.46
CA LEU A 15 3.88 -10.30 -0.54
C LEU A 15 4.46 -9.26 0.43
N TYR A 16 5.42 -9.70 1.23
CA TYR A 16 6.18 -8.86 2.13
C TYR A 16 7.61 -8.69 1.59
N VAL A 17 8.00 -7.45 1.31
CA VAL A 17 9.33 -7.04 0.86
C VAL A 17 9.69 -5.72 1.56
N ARG A 18 10.94 -5.58 2.00
CA ARG A 18 11.49 -4.31 2.52
C ARG A 18 12.10 -3.50 1.38
N GLY A 19 12.06 -2.17 1.49
CA GLY A 19 12.88 -1.30 0.65
C GLY A 19 14.37 -1.50 0.93
N HIS A 20 15.22 -1.20 -0.05
CA HIS A 20 16.67 -1.26 0.15
C HIS A 20 17.14 -0.01 0.91
N GLU A 21 18.19 -0.11 1.72
CA GLU A 21 18.71 1.01 2.51
C GLU A 21 19.06 2.23 1.65
N GLU A 22 19.65 2.00 0.49
CA GLU A 22 20.03 3.07 -0.45
C GLU A 22 18.83 3.88 -0.95
N ASP A 23 17.65 3.26 -1.09
CA ASP A 23 16.42 3.97 -1.49
C ASP A 23 16.09 5.07 -0.46
N PHE A 24 16.26 4.76 0.83
CA PHE A 24 16.00 5.70 1.93
C PHE A 24 17.11 6.73 2.09
N LYS A 25 18.38 6.34 1.89
CA LYS A 25 19.49 7.31 1.89
C LYS A 25 19.30 8.39 0.82
N GLU A 26 18.82 8.01 -0.35
CA GLU A 26 18.48 8.97 -1.39
C GLU A 26 17.34 9.91 -0.96
N TRP A 27 16.26 9.37 -0.35
CA TRP A 27 15.12 10.17 0.12
C TRP A 27 15.44 11.14 1.26
N PHE A 28 16.42 10.77 2.09
CA PHE A 28 16.88 11.56 3.23
C PHE A 28 18.10 12.42 2.91
N LYS A 29 18.58 12.42 1.67
CA LYS A 29 19.69 13.29 1.26
C LYS A 29 19.34 14.76 1.57
N GLY A 30 20.18 15.40 2.39
CA GLY A 30 19.99 16.78 2.84
C GLY A 30 19.01 16.97 4.01
N LYS A 31 18.59 15.88 4.67
CA LYS A 31 17.77 15.92 5.89
C LYS A 31 18.54 15.29 7.04
N GLU A 32 18.95 16.10 8.01
CA GLU A 32 19.76 15.64 9.15
C GLU A 32 18.93 14.88 10.20
N ASP A 33 17.62 15.14 10.26
CA ASP A 33 16.71 14.56 11.25
C ASP A 33 16.21 13.15 10.92
N TYR A 34 16.56 12.60 9.75
CA TYR A 34 16.05 11.30 9.29
C TYR A 34 17.15 10.38 8.80
N SER A 35 17.11 9.14 9.25
CA SER A 35 18.04 8.08 8.88
C SER A 35 17.32 6.78 8.51
N TYR A 36 18.03 5.87 7.86
CA TYR A 36 17.51 4.53 7.63
C TYR A 36 17.28 3.76 8.94
N ASP A 37 18.01 4.08 10.01
CA ASP A 37 17.83 3.46 11.33
C ASP A 37 16.44 3.75 11.92
N ASP A 38 15.90 4.95 11.69
CA ASP A 38 14.53 5.30 12.09
C ASP A 38 13.51 4.41 11.37
N VAL A 39 13.69 4.21 10.07
CA VAL A 39 12.84 3.32 9.26
C VAL A 39 12.95 1.89 9.76
N MET A 40 14.17 1.42 10.06
CA MET A 40 14.41 0.08 10.58
C MET A 40 13.78 -0.14 11.95
N ALA A 41 13.72 0.88 12.81
CA ALA A 41 13.00 0.79 14.08
C ALA A 41 11.50 0.52 13.85
N TYR A 42 10.89 1.18 12.86
CA TYR A 42 9.49 0.91 12.48
C TYR A 42 9.29 -0.47 11.85
N TYR A 43 10.18 -0.92 10.97
CA TYR A 43 10.14 -2.28 10.41
C TYR A 43 10.12 -3.33 11.51
N LYS A 44 11.07 -3.26 12.45
CA LYS A 44 11.14 -4.18 13.60
C LYS A 44 9.91 -4.12 14.49
N LYS A 45 9.29 -2.95 14.63
CA LYS A 45 8.06 -2.77 15.44
C LYS A 45 6.82 -3.38 14.77
N LEU A 46 6.76 -3.36 13.43
CA LEU A 46 5.62 -3.86 12.67
C LEU A 46 5.72 -5.35 12.33
N GLU A 47 6.92 -5.88 12.26
CA GLU A 47 7.19 -7.28 11.93
C GLU A 47 7.18 -8.18 13.16
N VAL A 48 6.66 -9.39 12.98
CA VAL A 48 6.64 -10.43 14.02
C VAL A 48 7.71 -11.51 13.75
N PHE A 49 8.27 -11.55 12.54
CA PHE A 49 9.31 -12.50 12.17
C PHE A 49 10.69 -11.87 12.26
N GLY A 50 11.68 -12.65 12.73
CA GLY A 50 13.07 -12.21 12.76
C GLY A 50 13.65 -11.96 11.37
N THR A 51 14.79 -11.26 11.33
CA THR A 51 15.58 -11.02 10.12
C THR A 51 15.86 -12.35 9.41
N PRO A 52 15.62 -12.47 8.10
CA PRO A 52 15.99 -13.67 7.35
C PRO A 52 17.48 -13.94 7.54
N LYS A 53 17.83 -15.14 8.04
CA LYS A 53 19.22 -15.52 8.30
C LYS A 53 19.96 -15.96 7.03
N GLU A 54 19.23 -16.26 5.96
CA GLU A 54 19.76 -16.87 4.75
C GLU A 54 19.96 -15.83 3.64
N LYS A 55 21.19 -15.73 3.14
CA LYS A 55 21.54 -14.95 1.95
C LYS A 55 21.17 -15.77 0.71
N GLY A 56 20.44 -15.19 -0.26
CA GLY A 56 20.07 -15.84 -1.52
C GLY A 56 18.58 -15.70 -1.88
N PHE A 57 18.14 -16.43 -2.91
CA PHE A 57 16.73 -16.48 -3.30
C PHE A 57 15.94 -17.34 -2.31
N ASN A 58 14.95 -16.73 -1.67
CA ASN A 58 14.13 -17.35 -0.64
C ASN A 58 12.65 -17.36 -1.04
N ILE A 59 11.87 -18.23 -0.43
CA ILE A 59 10.40 -18.16 -0.52
C ILE A 59 9.98 -16.80 0.06
N PRO A 60 9.27 -15.96 -0.72
CA PRO A 60 8.84 -14.66 -0.23
C PRO A 60 7.97 -14.82 1.01
N LYS A 61 8.21 -13.99 2.01
CA LYS A 61 7.31 -13.92 3.16
C LYS A 61 5.99 -13.29 2.72
N ALA A 62 4.93 -13.68 3.42
CA ALA A 62 3.59 -13.14 3.20
C ALA A 62 3.05 -12.56 4.51
N ASN A 63 2.25 -11.49 4.38
CA ASN A 63 1.50 -10.88 5.47
C ASN A 63 0.31 -11.77 5.85
N LEU A 64 0.61 -12.85 6.58
CA LEU A 64 -0.34 -13.84 7.06
C LEU A 64 -0.23 -13.97 8.58
N HIS A 65 -1.35 -14.26 9.22
CA HIS A 65 -1.44 -14.62 10.64
C HIS A 65 -2.40 -15.79 10.78
N ASN A 66 -1.91 -16.93 11.30
CA ASN A 66 -2.64 -18.21 11.38
C ASN A 66 -3.29 -18.62 10.04
N GLY A 67 -2.54 -18.51 8.94
CA GLY A 67 -3.00 -18.85 7.59
C GLY A 67 -3.95 -17.85 6.95
N LYS A 68 -4.37 -16.82 7.67
CA LYS A 68 -5.29 -15.78 7.18
C LYS A 68 -4.52 -14.55 6.77
N ARG A 69 -5.02 -13.82 5.77
CA ARG A 69 -4.52 -12.49 5.43
C ARG A 69 -4.45 -11.59 6.67
N TRP A 70 -3.29 -10.97 6.88
CA TRP A 70 -3.08 -9.99 7.93
C TRP A 70 -3.05 -8.58 7.34
N THR A 71 -3.94 -7.71 7.81
CA THR A 71 -4.16 -6.38 7.23
C THR A 71 -4.03 -5.28 8.28
N SER A 72 -3.94 -4.02 7.83
CA SER A 72 -3.96 -2.87 8.73
C SER A 72 -5.26 -2.76 9.54
N THR A 73 -6.37 -3.34 9.07
CA THR A 73 -7.63 -3.35 9.81
C THR A 73 -7.64 -4.31 10.99
N ASP A 74 -6.81 -5.35 10.96
CA ASP A 74 -6.80 -6.33 12.05
C ASP A 74 -6.21 -5.73 13.33
N GLN A 75 -5.24 -4.82 13.19
CA GLN A 75 -4.75 -4.02 14.30
C GLN A 75 -5.77 -2.97 14.76
N LEU A 76 -6.55 -2.40 13.84
CA LEU A 76 -7.62 -1.46 14.15
C LEU A 76 -8.71 -2.12 15.00
N LYS A 77 -9.10 -3.35 14.69
CA LYS A 77 -10.07 -4.13 15.47
C LYS A 77 -9.58 -4.47 16.87
N LYS A 78 -8.27 -4.70 17.04
CA LYS A 78 -7.65 -4.94 18.35
C LYS A 78 -7.64 -3.69 19.22
N ASN A 79 -7.65 -2.50 18.62
CA ASN A 79 -7.63 -1.24 19.34
C ASN A 79 -9.05 -0.83 19.74
N THR A 80 -9.40 -1.05 21.01
CA THR A 80 -10.72 -0.74 21.58
C THR A 80 -10.84 0.67 22.14
N ASN A 81 -9.94 1.59 21.76
CA ASN A 81 -9.95 2.95 22.27
C ASN A 81 -11.27 3.67 21.94
N SER A 82 -12.00 4.08 22.97
CA SER A 82 -13.29 4.77 22.87
C SER A 82 -13.22 6.13 22.18
N ASN A 83 -12.01 6.70 22.05
CA ASN A 83 -11.79 7.99 21.38
C ASN A 83 -11.61 7.87 19.85
N LEU A 84 -11.66 6.66 19.29
CA LEU A 84 -11.50 6.43 17.86
C LEU A 84 -12.84 6.25 17.16
N LEU A 85 -13.24 7.24 16.37
CA LEU A 85 -14.42 7.15 15.51
C LEU A 85 -14.02 6.77 14.09
N ILE A 86 -14.56 5.66 13.59
CA ILE A 86 -14.38 5.22 12.20
C ILE A 86 -15.72 5.34 11.48
N ARG A 87 -15.75 6.11 10.40
CA ARG A 87 -16.90 6.20 9.50
C ARG A 87 -16.53 5.64 8.13
N THR A 88 -17.17 4.55 7.74
CA THR A 88 -17.03 3.94 6.41
C THR A 88 -18.07 4.49 5.46
N ASN A 89 -17.92 4.21 4.16
CA ASN A 89 -18.81 4.71 3.10
C ASN A 89 -18.89 6.25 3.02
N CYS A 90 -17.86 6.93 3.53
CA CYS A 90 -17.66 8.36 3.41
C CYS A 90 -16.60 8.63 2.35
N PHE A 91 -16.90 9.49 1.38
CA PHE A 91 -15.93 9.93 0.38
C PHE A 91 -15.52 11.38 0.64
N VAL A 92 -14.26 11.62 0.98
CA VAL A 92 -13.75 12.99 1.19
C VAL A 92 -13.65 13.71 -0.14
N ASN A 93 -14.31 14.87 -0.26
CA ASN A 93 -14.33 15.67 -1.47
C ASN A 93 -13.16 16.66 -1.49
N LYS A 94 -12.97 17.39 -0.39
CA LYS A 94 -11.93 18.43 -0.22
C LYS A 94 -11.61 18.68 1.25
N VAL A 95 -10.46 19.26 1.50
CA VAL A 95 -10.07 19.88 2.77
C VAL A 95 -10.69 21.27 2.85
N ILE A 96 -11.17 21.64 4.03
CA ILE A 96 -11.67 22.97 4.35
C ILE A 96 -10.47 23.77 4.89
N ILE A 97 -10.09 24.83 4.19
CA ILE A 97 -8.92 25.64 4.49
C ILE A 97 -9.39 27.05 4.88
N ASN A 98 -8.86 27.58 5.99
CA ASN A 98 -9.15 28.92 6.47
C ASN A 98 -8.24 29.97 5.82
N VAL A 99 -8.58 31.25 6.04
CA VAL A 99 -7.67 32.37 5.83
C VAL A 99 -6.40 32.13 6.64
N GLY A 100 -5.23 32.11 5.97
CA GLY A 100 -3.94 31.77 6.58
C GLY A 100 -3.44 30.35 6.31
N PHE A 101 -4.06 29.61 5.39
CA PHE A 101 -3.63 28.26 4.94
C PHE A 101 -3.78 27.16 5.99
N GLU A 102 -4.56 27.39 7.04
CA GLU A 102 -4.83 26.39 8.08
C GLU A 102 -5.91 25.40 7.65
N ALA A 103 -5.64 24.11 7.73
CA ALA A 103 -6.61 23.05 7.46
C ALA A 103 -7.55 22.84 8.66
N GLN A 104 -8.80 23.31 8.56
CA GLN A 104 -9.80 23.23 9.64
C GLN A 104 -10.56 21.92 9.68
N GLY A 105 -10.62 21.18 8.57
CA GLY A 105 -11.45 20.00 8.47
C GLY A 105 -11.56 19.46 7.05
N VAL A 106 -12.56 18.61 6.83
CA VAL A 106 -12.85 18.01 5.53
C VAL A 106 -14.34 18.08 5.21
N GLU A 107 -14.65 18.34 3.94
CA GLU A 107 -15.97 18.09 3.36
C GLU A 107 -15.98 16.65 2.83
N TYR A 108 -16.99 15.89 3.17
CA TYR A 108 -17.17 14.52 2.69
C TYR A 108 -18.62 14.22 2.31
N SER A 109 -18.80 13.30 1.37
CA SER A 109 -20.09 12.80 0.94
C SER A 109 -20.41 11.50 1.67
N TYR A 110 -21.61 11.40 2.26
CA TYR A 110 -22.13 10.19 2.91
C TYR A 110 -23.59 10.00 2.50
N LEU A 111 -23.90 8.84 1.92
CA LEU A 111 -25.24 8.51 1.39
C LEU A 111 -25.80 9.62 0.46
N GLY A 112 -24.95 10.13 -0.44
CA GLY A 112 -25.30 11.19 -1.39
C GLY A 112 -25.42 12.60 -0.80
N LYS A 113 -25.28 12.77 0.52
CA LYS A 113 -25.34 14.08 1.18
C LYS A 113 -23.94 14.58 1.51
N LYS A 114 -23.70 15.87 1.27
CA LYS A 114 -22.47 16.54 1.71
C LYS A 114 -22.54 16.82 3.21
N ASN A 115 -21.44 16.56 3.90
CA ASN A 115 -21.25 16.74 5.33
C ASN A 115 -19.86 17.32 5.58
N SER A 116 -19.65 17.90 6.76
CA SER A 116 -18.34 18.44 7.17
C SER A 116 -17.90 17.81 8.49
N ALA A 117 -16.60 17.61 8.64
CA ALA A 117 -15.98 17.22 9.89
C ALA A 117 -14.79 18.14 10.18
N TYR A 118 -14.75 18.73 11.36
CA TYR A 118 -13.72 19.68 11.77
C TYR A 118 -12.71 19.03 12.71
N ALA A 119 -11.46 19.45 12.60
CA ALA A 119 -10.35 18.95 13.40
C ALA A 119 -9.79 20.08 14.28
N LYS A 120 -9.53 19.79 15.56
CA LYS A 120 -8.96 20.76 16.51
C LYS A 120 -7.44 20.90 16.43
N LYS A 121 -6.75 19.92 15.81
CA LYS A 121 -5.28 19.82 15.83
C LYS A 121 -4.69 19.69 14.44
N ALA A 122 -5.15 18.70 13.67
CA ALA A 122 -4.60 18.42 12.36
C ALA A 122 -5.58 17.61 11.50
N VAL A 123 -5.45 17.78 10.19
CA VAL A 123 -6.06 16.93 9.16
C VAL A 123 -4.94 16.13 8.50
N ILE A 124 -5.08 14.80 8.44
CA ILE A 124 -4.09 13.90 7.82
C ILE A 124 -4.74 13.22 6.61
N LEU A 125 -4.16 13.41 5.43
CA LEU A 125 -4.63 12.78 4.20
C LEU A 125 -3.86 11.48 3.93
N SER A 126 -4.54 10.34 4.06
CA SER A 126 -4.01 9.00 3.78
C SER A 126 -4.80 8.29 2.69
N ALA A 127 -5.21 9.01 1.64
CA ALA A 127 -6.07 8.50 0.56
C ALA A 127 -5.29 7.80 -0.58
N GLY A 128 -4.00 7.52 -0.37
CA GLY A 128 -3.10 6.89 -1.33
C GLY A 128 -2.59 7.83 -2.41
N VAL A 129 -1.64 7.35 -3.23
CA VAL A 129 -0.89 8.18 -4.19
C VAL A 129 -1.76 8.79 -5.30
N ILE A 130 -2.97 8.28 -5.54
CA ILE A 130 -3.93 8.85 -6.49
C ILE A 130 -5.02 9.68 -5.78
N GLY A 131 -5.51 9.21 -4.64
CA GLY A 131 -6.61 9.87 -3.91
C GLY A 131 -6.17 11.16 -3.23
N THR A 132 -5.00 11.16 -2.59
CA THR A 132 -4.46 12.33 -1.88
C THR A 132 -4.26 13.54 -2.79
N PRO A 133 -3.52 13.46 -3.92
CA PRO A 133 -3.35 14.62 -4.79
C PRO A 133 -4.68 15.12 -5.38
N LYS A 134 -5.62 14.21 -5.69
CA LYS A 134 -6.97 14.60 -6.13
C LYS A 134 -7.69 15.44 -5.07
N ILE A 135 -7.67 15.02 -3.81
CA ILE A 135 -8.31 15.76 -2.71
C ILE A 135 -7.64 17.13 -2.55
N LEU A 136 -6.31 17.20 -2.59
CA LEU A 136 -5.56 18.46 -2.50
C LEU A 136 -5.92 19.42 -3.64
N MET A 137 -5.95 18.95 -4.89
CA MET A 137 -6.34 19.78 -6.04
C MET A 137 -7.78 20.28 -5.94
N LEU A 138 -8.72 19.42 -5.52
CA LEU A 138 -10.11 19.82 -5.24
C LEU A 138 -10.26 20.80 -4.06
N SER A 139 -9.22 20.89 -3.22
CA SER A 139 -9.11 21.87 -2.13
C SER A 139 -8.44 23.18 -2.55
N GLY A 140 -8.04 23.30 -3.82
CA GLY A 140 -7.32 24.46 -4.35
C GLY A 140 -5.80 24.39 -4.17
N ILE A 141 -5.23 23.22 -3.84
CA ILE A 141 -3.78 23.02 -3.70
C ILE A 141 -3.29 22.20 -4.91
N GLY A 142 -2.67 22.87 -5.88
CA GLY A 142 -2.27 22.26 -7.16
C GLY A 142 -1.79 23.32 -8.14
N ARG A 143 -1.33 22.89 -9.33
CA ARG A 143 -0.80 23.83 -10.34
C ARG A 143 -1.90 24.81 -10.77
N LYS A 144 -1.63 26.12 -10.65
CA LYS A 144 -2.64 27.17 -10.86
C LYS A 144 -3.36 27.05 -12.21
N HIS A 145 -2.62 26.91 -13.32
CA HIS A 145 -3.22 26.81 -14.66
C HIS A 145 -4.20 25.64 -14.78
N HIS A 146 -3.84 24.48 -14.22
CA HIS A 146 -4.68 23.29 -14.25
C HIS A 146 -5.95 23.45 -13.40
N LEU A 147 -5.85 24.13 -12.26
CA LEU A 147 -7.00 24.43 -11.41
C LEU A 147 -7.93 25.47 -12.06
N ASP A 148 -7.37 26.49 -12.70
CA ASP A 148 -8.12 27.52 -13.42
C ASP A 148 -8.95 26.93 -14.58
N ASP A 149 -8.38 25.99 -15.35
CA ASP A 149 -9.09 25.24 -16.41
C ASP A 149 -10.32 24.48 -15.88
N LEU A 150 -10.24 24.01 -14.63
CA LEU A 150 -11.32 23.30 -13.94
C LEU A 150 -12.23 24.22 -13.12
N LYS A 151 -12.02 25.54 -13.19
CA LYS A 151 -12.76 26.57 -12.43
C LYS A 151 -12.68 26.34 -10.91
N ILE A 152 -11.53 25.87 -10.44
CA ILE A 152 -11.23 25.69 -9.02
C ILE A 152 -10.39 26.87 -8.54
N HIS A 153 -10.81 27.54 -7.47
CA HIS A 153 -10.02 28.60 -6.88
C HIS A 153 -8.71 28.05 -6.32
N THR A 154 -7.58 28.55 -6.84
CA THR A 154 -6.24 28.19 -6.36
C THR A 154 -5.97 28.87 -5.02
N VAL A 155 -5.76 28.06 -3.99
CA VAL A 155 -5.31 28.47 -2.65
C VAL A 155 -3.77 28.48 -2.60
N VAL A 156 -3.14 27.40 -3.05
CA VAL A 156 -1.67 27.27 -3.09
C VAL A 156 -1.25 26.65 -4.41
N ASP A 157 -0.36 27.33 -5.14
CA ASP A 157 0.22 26.84 -6.39
C ASP A 157 1.39 25.88 -6.10
N LEU A 158 1.14 24.58 -6.23
CA LEU A 158 2.13 23.52 -6.01
C LEU A 158 2.02 22.43 -7.08
N PRO A 159 3.12 21.73 -7.41
CA PRO A 159 3.15 20.62 -8.38
C PRO A 159 2.50 19.33 -7.83
N VAL A 160 1.27 19.44 -7.31
CA VAL A 160 0.53 18.30 -6.73
C VAL A 160 0.09 17.36 -7.83
N GLY A 161 0.36 16.06 -7.64
CA GLY A 161 0.01 15.01 -8.60
C GLY A 161 1.11 14.73 -9.63
N ASP A 162 2.17 15.54 -9.64
CA ASP A 162 3.36 15.27 -10.45
C ASP A 162 4.22 14.16 -9.81
N ASN A 163 5.22 13.67 -10.56
CA ASN A 163 6.18 12.67 -10.12
C ASN A 163 5.52 11.35 -9.67
N LEU A 164 4.45 10.92 -10.35
CA LEU A 164 3.87 9.59 -10.16
C LEU A 164 4.86 8.53 -10.65
N GLN A 165 5.25 7.63 -9.74
CA GLN A 165 6.13 6.50 -10.02
C GLN A 165 5.40 5.21 -9.68
N ASP A 166 5.58 4.18 -10.51
CA ASP A 166 5.06 2.85 -10.29
C ASP A 166 6.03 1.81 -10.87
N HIS A 167 5.93 0.57 -10.38
CA HIS A 167 6.71 -0.53 -10.93
C HIS A 167 6.02 -1.11 -12.16
N VAL A 168 6.65 -0.98 -13.32
CA VAL A 168 6.22 -1.68 -14.53
C VAL A 168 6.44 -3.17 -14.32
N THR A 169 5.35 -3.94 -14.26
CA THR A 169 5.40 -5.39 -14.11
C THR A 169 5.16 -6.05 -15.47
N THR A 170 6.04 -6.97 -15.85
CA THR A 170 5.83 -7.85 -17.01
C THR A 170 5.61 -9.29 -16.54
N GLY A 171 4.67 -9.99 -17.15
CA GLY A 171 4.42 -11.40 -16.89
C GLY A 171 5.20 -12.28 -17.85
N PHE A 172 5.91 -13.28 -17.33
CA PHE A 172 6.39 -14.40 -18.12
C PHE A 172 5.73 -15.67 -17.58
N ASP A 173 4.91 -16.31 -18.42
CA ASP A 173 4.30 -17.59 -18.08
C ASP A 173 5.32 -18.69 -18.34
N LEU A 174 5.84 -19.25 -17.26
CA LEU A 174 6.76 -20.38 -17.31
C LEU A 174 5.95 -21.67 -17.26
N VAL A 175 5.88 -22.38 -18.38
CA VAL A 175 5.26 -23.71 -18.44
C VAL A 175 6.27 -24.72 -17.92
N LEU A 176 6.02 -25.25 -16.73
CA LEU A 176 6.82 -26.36 -16.18
C LEU A 176 6.29 -27.67 -16.76
N LEU A 177 7.06 -28.28 -17.67
CA LEU A 177 6.75 -29.63 -18.14
C LEU A 177 7.08 -30.66 -17.06
N ASN A 178 6.23 -31.68 -16.88
CA ASN A 178 6.36 -32.77 -15.92
C ASN A 178 6.44 -32.37 -14.43
N ASN A 179 6.00 -31.16 -14.06
CA ASN A 179 5.81 -30.77 -12.67
C ASN A 179 4.37 -30.35 -12.42
N SER A 180 3.76 -30.86 -11.35
CA SER A 180 2.47 -30.35 -10.87
C SER A 180 2.69 -29.12 -9.98
N LEU A 181 1.94 -28.05 -10.25
CA LEU A 181 1.87 -26.91 -9.33
C LEU A 181 1.21 -27.34 -8.02
N SER A 182 1.61 -26.73 -6.91
CA SER A 182 1.08 -27.06 -5.57
C SER A 182 -0.41 -26.70 -5.38
N LEU A 183 -1.00 -25.98 -6.34
CA LEU A 183 -2.39 -25.54 -6.34
C LEU A 183 -3.14 -26.22 -7.49
N SER A 184 -3.80 -27.35 -7.20
CA SER A 184 -4.76 -27.97 -8.12
C SER A 184 -6.18 -27.51 -7.77
N LEU A 185 -7.02 -27.33 -8.80
CA LEU A 185 -8.44 -26.98 -8.60
C LEU A 185 -9.15 -27.99 -7.69
N GLU A 186 -8.88 -29.28 -7.89
CA GLU A 186 -9.44 -30.36 -7.07
C GLU A 186 -9.11 -30.21 -5.57
N ARG A 187 -7.87 -29.82 -5.23
CA ARG A 187 -7.50 -29.54 -3.85
C ARG A 187 -8.17 -28.28 -3.33
N ILE A 188 -8.27 -27.23 -4.15
CA ILE A 188 -8.89 -25.97 -3.74
C ILE A 188 -10.39 -26.14 -3.44
N VAL A 189 -11.12 -26.90 -4.25
CA VAL A 189 -12.57 -27.09 -4.08
C VAL A 189 -12.93 -28.20 -3.08
N SER A 190 -11.94 -28.97 -2.63
CA SER A 190 -12.15 -30.05 -1.67
C SER A 190 -12.69 -29.51 -0.34
N PRO A 191 -13.79 -30.07 0.21
CA PRO A 191 -14.30 -29.71 1.53
C PRO A 191 -13.24 -29.85 2.64
N PHE A 192 -12.33 -30.81 2.51
CA PHE A 192 -11.24 -31.01 3.47
C PHE A 192 -10.29 -29.81 3.54
N SER A 193 -10.07 -29.11 2.42
CA SER A 193 -9.24 -27.90 2.42
C SER A 193 -9.90 -26.72 3.14
N ALA A 194 -11.23 -26.64 3.10
CA ALA A 194 -11.95 -25.70 3.95
C ALA A 194 -11.76 -26.04 5.45
N LEU A 195 -11.86 -27.33 5.82
CA LEU A 195 -11.64 -27.78 7.19
C LEU A 195 -10.20 -27.48 7.66
N GLU A 196 -9.19 -27.78 6.85
CA GLU A 196 -7.79 -27.44 7.17
C GLU A 196 -7.60 -25.94 7.40
N TYR A 197 -8.19 -25.11 6.54
CA TYR A 197 -8.08 -23.66 6.67
C TYR A 197 -8.75 -23.13 7.95
N PHE A 198 -9.99 -23.52 8.22
CA PHE A 198 -10.73 -22.99 9.36
C PHE A 198 -10.22 -23.49 10.71
N PHE A 199 -9.81 -24.76 10.81
CA PHE A 199 -9.39 -25.36 12.07
C PHE A 199 -7.88 -25.33 12.31
N LYS A 200 -7.07 -25.46 11.25
CA LYS A 200 -5.60 -25.54 11.38
C LYS A 200 -4.89 -24.28 10.86
N GLY A 201 -5.58 -23.41 10.12
CA GLY A 201 -4.94 -22.26 9.47
C GLY A 201 -3.92 -22.69 8.41
N SER A 202 -4.14 -23.85 7.79
CA SER A 202 -3.24 -24.44 6.80
C SER A 202 -4.00 -24.86 5.54
N GLY A 203 -3.29 -25.41 4.56
CA GLY A 203 -3.88 -25.89 3.31
C GLY A 203 -3.84 -24.86 2.18
N PRO A 204 -4.44 -25.17 1.02
CA PRO A 204 -4.29 -24.36 -0.20
C PRO A 204 -4.82 -22.94 -0.06
N TRP A 205 -5.83 -22.71 0.80
CA TRP A 205 -6.44 -21.38 1.01
C TRP A 205 -5.59 -20.44 1.88
N SER A 206 -4.58 -20.97 2.58
CA SER A 206 -3.56 -20.16 3.27
C SER A 206 -2.38 -19.77 2.36
N SER A 207 -2.35 -20.28 1.12
CA SER A 207 -1.28 -19.98 0.17
C SER A 207 -1.53 -18.65 -0.53
N THR A 208 -0.47 -17.89 -0.79
CA THR A 208 -0.52 -16.71 -1.66
C THR A 208 -0.57 -17.07 -3.15
N GLY A 209 -0.34 -18.35 -3.49
CA GLY A 209 -0.15 -18.81 -4.86
C GLY A 209 1.12 -18.32 -5.55
N LEU A 210 1.92 -17.50 -4.86
CA LEU A 210 3.21 -17.03 -5.34
C LEU A 210 4.29 -17.94 -4.80
N VAL A 211 4.96 -18.66 -5.70
CA VAL A 211 6.20 -19.37 -5.38
C VAL A 211 7.30 -18.85 -6.29
N MET A 212 8.27 -18.13 -5.74
CA MET A 212 9.54 -17.91 -6.43
C MET A 212 10.37 -19.20 -6.33
N LYS A 213 10.10 -20.17 -7.21
CA LYS A 213 10.94 -21.38 -7.32
C LYS A 213 12.12 -21.08 -8.24
N ASN A 214 13.28 -21.61 -7.86
CA ASN A 214 14.54 -21.62 -8.61
C ASN A 214 14.39 -21.49 -10.14
N LEU A 215 14.48 -20.25 -10.65
CA LEU A 215 15.04 -20.02 -11.97
C LEU A 215 16.44 -19.47 -11.78
N LYS A 216 17.44 -20.34 -11.99
CA LYS A 216 18.86 -19.99 -12.02
C LYS A 216 19.24 -18.98 -13.12
N TYR A 217 18.29 -18.44 -13.90
CA TYR A 217 18.61 -17.80 -15.19
C TYR A 217 17.97 -16.44 -15.49
N ILE A 218 17.16 -15.82 -14.62
CA ILE A 218 16.47 -14.56 -15.02
C ILE A 218 16.74 -13.34 -14.12
N ALA A 219 17.39 -13.52 -12.97
CA ALA A 219 17.57 -12.43 -12.00
C ALA A 219 18.99 -11.82 -12.02
N THR A 220 19.43 -11.29 -13.16
CA THR A 220 20.50 -10.25 -13.18
C THR A 220 20.51 -9.41 -14.46
N TYR A 221 19.97 -9.91 -15.58
CA TYR A 221 20.05 -9.18 -16.86
C TYR A 221 18.88 -8.22 -17.14
N CYS A 222 17.72 -8.36 -16.48
CA CYS A 222 16.54 -7.57 -16.83
C CYS A 222 16.43 -6.19 -16.16
N LEU A 223 17.26 -5.85 -15.16
CA LEU A 223 17.22 -4.52 -14.52
C LEU A 223 18.38 -3.60 -14.91
N CYS A 224 19.53 -4.14 -15.34
CA CYS A 224 20.67 -3.33 -15.79
C CYS A 224 20.63 -2.97 -17.30
N LEU A 225 19.89 -3.70 -18.14
CA LEU A 225 19.87 -3.44 -19.59
C LEU A 225 18.83 -2.40 -20.04
N LEU A 226 17.93 -1.94 -19.16
CA LEU A 226 16.92 -0.92 -19.49
C LEU A 226 17.30 0.51 -19.06
N LEU A 227 18.43 0.70 -18.35
CA LEU A 227 18.95 2.02 -17.94
C LEU A 227 20.23 2.44 -18.69
N SER A 228 20.56 1.77 -19.78
CA SER A 228 21.69 2.15 -20.66
C SER A 228 21.23 2.59 -22.05
N TRP A 229 20.15 3.34 -22.14
CA TRP A 229 19.87 4.15 -23.33
C TRP A 229 19.99 5.63 -22.96
N LYS A 230 21.21 6.14 -23.14
CA LYS A 230 21.49 7.54 -23.41
C LYS A 230 20.77 7.93 -24.70
N CYS A 231 19.93 8.95 -24.63
CA CYS A 231 19.83 10.03 -25.62
C CYS A 231 19.71 11.34 -24.83
#